data_AF-A0ABD4EGN4-F1
#
_entry.id   AF-A0ABD4EGN4-F1
#
_cell.length_a   1.000
_cell.length_b   1.000
_cell.length_c   1.000
_cell.angle_alpha   90.00
_cell.angle_beta   90.00
_cell.angle_gamma   90.00
#
_symmetry.space_group_name_H-M   'P 1'
#
loop_
_entity.id
_entity.type
_entity.pdbx_description
1 polymer ?
#
loop_
_entity_poly.entity_id
_entity_poly.type
_entity_poly.pdbx_seq_one_letter_code
_entity_poly.pdbx_strand_id
1 'polypeptide(L)' 'MNIYVALLLGLLFIVLYSVTCTFFYNLNYRRINKGNNMNKKQIYINLLVHGFIGLVYVTVVIYFSYFK' A
#
# COMPACT_ATOMS: atom_id res chain seq x y z
N MET A 1 -8.61 19.40 10.15
CA MET A 1 -9.21 18.04 10.14
C MET A 1 -8.95 17.40 11.51
N ASN A 2 -9.89 16.66 12.08
CA ASN A 2 -9.67 15.99 13.38
C ASN A 2 -8.65 14.83 13.22
N ILE A 3 -7.75 14.64 14.19
CA ILE A 3 -6.74 13.57 14.17
C ILE A 3 -7.37 12.18 14.00
N TYR A 4 -8.55 11.94 14.58
CA TYR A 4 -9.28 10.67 14.40
C TYR A 4 -9.70 10.45 12.94
N VAL A 5 -10.10 11.52 12.25
CA VAL A 5 -10.46 11.47 10.83
C VAL A 5 -9.22 11.21 9.97
N ALA A 6 -8.08 11.82 10.32
CA ALA A 6 -6.82 11.57 9.63
C ALA A 6 -6.34 10.12 9.80
N LEU A 7 -6.48 9.54 10.98
CA LEU A 7 -6.16 8.13 11.23
C LEU A 7 -7.07 7.19 10.40
N LEU A 8 -8.37 7.46 10.36
CA LEU A 8 -9.32 6.66 9.57
C LEU A 8 -8.97 6.70 8.07
N LEU A 9 -8.77 7.91 7.53
CA LEU A 9 -8.40 8.09 6.13
C LEU A 9 -7.02 7.49 5.83
N GLY A 10 -6.09 7.59 6.77
CA GLY A 10 -4.77 6.98 6.67
C GLY A 10 -4.82 5.45 6.57
N LEU A 11 -5.63 4.80 7.42
CA LEU A 11 -5.84 3.35 7.35
C LEU A 11 -6.46 2.92 6.02
N LEU A 12 -7.48 3.64 5.55
CA LEU A 12 -8.10 3.38 4.24
C LEU A 12 -7.09 3.55 3.10
N PHE A 13 -6.26 4.60 3.17
CA PHE A 13 -5.20 4.84 2.20
C PHE A 13 -4.18 3.71 2.16
N ILE A 14 -3.72 3.18 3.30
CA ILE A 14 -2.74 2.08 3.36
C ILE A 14 -3.26 0.85 2.60
N VAL A 15 -4.53 0.48 2.82
CA VAL A 15 -5.15 -0.66 2.13
C VAL A 15 -5.25 -0.40 0.63
N LEU A 16 -5.78 0.76 0.22
CA LEU A 16 -5.89 1.08 -1.21
C LEU A 16 -4.53 1.16 -1.91
N TYR A 17 -3.55 1.78 -1.27
CA TYR A 17 -2.18 1.91 -1.78
C TYR A 17 -1.56 0.53 -2.00
N SER A 18 -1.60 -0.33 -0.99
CA SER A 18 -1.00 -1.68 -1.08
C SER A 18 -1.64 -2.55 -2.16
N VAL A 19 -2.98 -2.53 -2.27
CA VAL A 19 -3.70 -3.25 -3.32
C VAL A 19 -3.36 -2.72 -4.70
N THR A 20 -3.34 -1.39 -4.86
CA THR A 20 -3.04 -0.73 -6.14
C THR A 20 -1.62 -1.04 -6.61
N CYS A 21 -0.63 -0.92 -5.72
CA CYS A 21 0.75 -1.27 -6.05
C CYS A 21 0.88 -2.75 -6.41
N THR A 22 0.26 -3.65 -5.65
CA THR A 22 0.30 -5.09 -5.93
C THR A 22 -0.35 -5.42 -7.27
N PHE A 23 -1.44 -4.73 -7.62
CA PHE A 23 -2.10 -4.88 -8.92
C PHE A 23 -1.17 -4.48 -10.07
N PHE A 24 -0.53 -3.32 -9.99
CA PHE A 24 0.43 -2.88 -11.01
C PHE A 24 1.65 -3.81 -11.08
N TYR A 25 2.12 -4.30 -9.94
CA TYR A 25 3.22 -5.27 -9.90
C TYR A 25 2.84 -6.57 -10.61
N ASN A 26 1.61 -7.07 -10.40
CA ASN A 26 1.11 -8.25 -11.10
C ASN A 26 0.96 -8.01 -12.61
N LEU A 27 0.47 -6.84 -13.03
CA LEU A 27 0.41 -6.49 -14.47
C LEU A 27 1.81 -6.53 -15.11
N ASN A 28 2.82 -5.97 -14.44
CA ASN A 28 4.19 -6.01 -14.92
C ASN A 28 4.78 -7.43 -14.88
N TYR A 29 4.49 -8.20 -13.84
CA TYR A 29 4.90 -9.60 -13.74
C TYR A 29 4.36 -10.43 -14.90
N ARG A 30 3.09 -10.24 -15.28
CA ARG A 30 2.48 -10.91 -16.45
C ARG A 30 3.18 -10.57 -17.75
N ARG A 31 3.54 -9.31 -17.95
CA ARG A 31 4.28 -8.88 -19.17
C ARG A 31 5.61 -9.61 -19.30
N ILE A 32 6.31 -9.81 -18.19
CA ILE A 32 7.63 -10.45 -18.17
C ILE A 32 7.52 -11.99 -18.20
N ASN A 33 6.53 -12.57 -17.51
CA ASN A 33 6.37 -14.02 -17.37
C ASN A 33 5.36 -14.63 -18.32
N LYS A 34 5.39 -14.20 -19.60
CA LYS A 34 4.60 -14.81 -20.70
C LYS A 34 3.08 -14.85 -20.41
N GLY A 35 2.55 -13.81 -19.78
CA GLY A 35 1.14 -13.67 -19.44
C GLY A 35 0.73 -14.28 -18.10
N ASN A 36 1.62 -15.01 -17.42
CA ASN A 36 1.32 -15.65 -16.15
C ASN A 36 1.21 -14.64 -14.99
N ASN A 37 0.20 -14.83 -14.15
CA ASN A 37 0.04 -14.05 -12.92
C ASN A 37 1.07 -14.45 -11.87
N MET A 38 1.30 -13.53 -10.93
CA MET A 38 1.97 -13.85 -9.68
C MET A 38 1.19 -14.92 -8.91
N ASN A 39 1.92 -15.80 -8.23
CA ASN A 39 1.30 -16.76 -7.34
C ASN A 39 0.79 -16.10 -6.05
N LYS A 40 -0.06 -16.81 -5.29
CA LYS A 40 -0.67 -16.28 -4.06
C LYS A 40 0.36 -15.79 -3.04
N LYS A 41 1.50 -16.48 -2.92
CA LYS A 41 2.57 -16.11 -1.98
C LYS A 41 3.24 -14.79 -2.38
N GLN A 42 3.52 -14.60 -3.66
CA GLN A 42 4.11 -13.36 -4.19
C GLN A 42 3.16 -12.17 -4.07
N ILE A 43 1.86 -12.39 -4.30
CA ILE A 43 0.82 -11.36 -4.11
C ILE A 43 0.78 -10.93 -2.64
N TYR A 44 0.77 -11.89 -1.71
CA TYR A 44 0.75 -11.61 -0.27
C TYR A 44 2.00 -10.84 0.19
N ILE A 45 3.18 -11.24 -0.30
CA ILE A 45 4.43 -10.51 -0.01
C ILE A 45 4.34 -9.07 -0.52
N ASN A 46 3.87 -8.85 -1.75
CA ASN A 46 3.74 -7.49 -2.28
C ASN A 46 2.74 -6.64 -1.50
N LEU A 47 1.59 -7.22 -1.12
CA LEU A 47 0.61 -6.56 -0.27
C LEU A 47 1.21 -6.12 1.06
N LEU A 48 1.96 -7.01 1.73
CA LEU A 48 2.61 -6.69 3.00
C LEU A 48 3.70 -5.62 2.85
N VAL A 49 4.56 -5.74 1.84
CA VAL A 49 5.66 -4.79 1.61
C VAL A 49 5.10 -3.40 1.33
N HIS A 50 4.15 -3.28 0.40
CA HIS A 50 3.54 -1.98 0.11
C HIS A 50 2.63 -1.49 1.24
N GLY A 51 1.98 -2.38 1.99
CA GLY A 51 1.25 -2.01 3.20
C GLY A 51 2.14 -1.39 4.27
N PHE A 52 3.32 -1.98 4.50
CA PHE A 52 4.32 -1.45 5.42
C PHE A 52 4.84 -0.08 4.96
N ILE A 53 5.17 0.07 3.67
CA ILE A 53 5.58 1.36 3.10
C ILE A 53 4.48 2.41 3.28
N GLY A 54 3.23 2.05 3.00
CA GLY A 54 2.08 2.92 3.19
C GLY A 54 1.91 3.35 4.64
N LEU A 55 2.10 2.43 5.59
CA LEU A 55 2.03 2.71 7.02
C LEU A 55 3.10 3.72 7.45
N VAL A 56 4.34 3.53 7.01
CA VAL A 56 5.43 4.48 7.29
C VAL A 56 5.08 5.86 6.73
N TYR A 57 4.63 5.92 5.47
CA TYR A 57 4.27 7.17 4.81
C TYR A 57 3.16 7.92 5.54
N VAL A 58 2.05 7.23 5.85
CA VAL A 58 0.91 7.82 6.58
C VAL A 58 1.32 8.28 7.97
N THR A 59 2.14 7.51 8.68
CA THR A 59 2.63 7.89 10.02
C THR A 59 3.42 9.18 9.96
N VAL A 60 4.34 9.29 9.00
CA VAL A 60 5.15 10.50 8.78
C VAL A 60 4.27 11.71 8.44
N VAL A 61 3.31 11.55 7.53
CA VAL A 61 2.39 12.62 7.13
C VAL A 61 1.53 13.10 8.30
N ILE A 62 0.96 12.18 9.09
CA ILE A 62 0.15 12.53 10.25
C ILE A 62 1.01 13.24 11.31
N TYR A 63 2.21 12.73 11.58
CA TYR A 63 3.14 13.35 12.54
C TYR A 63 3.42 14.81 12.16
N PHE A 64 3.78 15.07 10.90
CA PHE A 64 4.04 16.42 10.41
C PHE A 64 2.81 17.32 10.34
N SER A 65 1.62 16.77 10.20
CA SER A 65 0.39 17.56 10.09
C SER A 65 -0.19 17.98 11.45
N TYR A 66 0.14 17.27 12.53
CA TYR A 66 -0.50 17.45 13.85
C TYR A 66 0.46 17.73 15.01
N PHE A 67 1.72 17.30 14.92
CA PHE A 67 2.65 17.30 16.06
C PHE A 67 3.96 18.03 15.78
N LYS A 68 4.13 18.58 14.57
CA LYS A 68 5.27 19.43 14.20
C LYS A 68 4.81 20.85 13.93
#